data_AF-A0A8T4EBK5-F1
#
_entry.id   AF-A0A8T4EBK5-F1
#
_cell.length_a   1.000
_cell.length_b   1.000
_cell.length_c   1.000
_cell.angle_alpha   90.00
_cell.angle_beta   90.00
_cell.angle_gamma   90.00
#
_symmetry.space_group_name_H-M   'P 1'
#
loop_
_entity.id
_entity.type
_entity.pdbx_description
1 polymer ?
#
loop_
_entity_poly.entity_id
_entity_poly.type
_entity_poly.pdbx_seq_one_letter_code
_entity_poly.pdbx_strand_id
1 'polypeptide(L)' 'MSEHIEHMCEFAKHNGVAKMRERVKDPTFICEVCGRAANKKEYLCRPVKL' A
#
# COMPACT_ATOMS: atom_id res chain seq x y z
N MET A 1 17.53 7.12 0.62
CA MET A 1 16.47 6.65 1.53
C MET A 1 15.28 6.28 0.66
N SER A 2 15.25 5.04 0.19
CA SER A 2 14.19 4.54 -0.71
C SER A 2 13.21 3.68 0.09
N GLU A 3 12.61 4.26 1.12
CA GLU A 3 11.80 3.54 2.13
C GLU A 3 10.35 3.27 1.69
N HIS A 4 10.04 3.36 0.39
CA HIS A 4 8.67 3.20 -0.11
C HIS A 4 8.49 2.16 -1.22
N ILE A 5 9.53 1.39 -1.58
CA ILE A 5 9.45 0.36 -2.64
C ILE A 5 8.36 -0.67 -2.33
N GLU A 6 8.23 -1.05 -1.05
CA GLU A 6 7.22 -2.00 -0.56
C GLU A 6 5.89 -1.33 -0.16
N HIS A 7 5.82 0.00 -0.21
CA HIS A 7 4.60 0.73 0.11
C HIS A 7 3.74 0.96 -1.14
N MET A 8 2.42 0.91 -0.99
CA MET A 8 1.46 1.01 -2.09
C MET A 8 1.58 2.29 -2.92
N CYS A 9 2.15 3.38 -2.38
CA CYS A 9 2.31 4.61 -3.14
C CYS A 9 3.34 4.43 -4.30
N GLU A 10 4.35 3.55 -4.19
CA GLU A 10 5.35 3.27 -5.25
C GLU A 10 5.36 1.79 -5.72
N PHE A 11 4.66 0.87 -5.02
CA PHE A 11 4.69 -0.57 -5.27
C PHE A 11 4.44 -0.97 -6.73
N ALA A 12 3.48 -0.33 -7.40
CA ALA A 12 3.18 -0.61 -8.82
C ALA A 12 4.38 -0.39 -9.75
N LYS A 13 5.20 0.63 -9.47
CA LYS A 13 6.34 1.01 -10.31
C LYS A 13 7.48 0.01 -10.21
N HIS A 14 7.64 -0.66 -9.07
CA HIS A 14 8.74 -1.57 -8.80
C HIS A 14 8.36 -3.05 -8.93
N ASN A 15 7.15 -3.42 -8.52
CA ASN A 15 6.71 -4.82 -8.41
C ASN A 15 5.62 -5.21 -9.43
N GLY A 16 5.09 -4.23 -10.18
CA GLY A 16 4.03 -4.43 -11.17
C GLY A 16 2.63 -4.52 -10.56
N VAL A 17 1.63 -4.21 -11.39
CA VAL A 17 0.21 -4.13 -10.96
C VAL A 17 -0.38 -5.49 -10.61
N ALA A 18 0.13 -6.58 -11.20
CA ALA A 18 -0.38 -7.93 -10.95
C ALA A 18 -0.26 -8.33 -9.47
N LYS A 19 0.88 -8.03 -8.83
CA LYS A 19 1.14 -8.33 -7.41
C LYS A 19 0.39 -7.40 -6.44
N MET A 20 -0.14 -6.28 -6.94
CA MET A 20 -0.86 -5.31 -6.11
C MET A 20 -2.17 -5.89 -5.58
N ARG A 21 -2.83 -6.74 -6.37
CA ARG A 21 -4.14 -7.33 -6.04
C ARG A 21 -4.15 -8.02 -4.68
N GLU A 22 -3.07 -8.71 -4.32
CA GLU A 22 -2.97 -9.42 -3.04
C GLU A 22 -2.87 -8.46 -1.84
N ARG A 23 -2.29 -7.27 -2.02
CA ARG A 23 -2.14 -6.25 -0.96
C ARG A 23 -3.38 -5.39 -0.78
N VAL A 24 -4.25 -5.31 -1.80
CA VAL A 24 -5.50 -4.52 -1.77
C VAL A 24 -6.75 -5.36 -1.60
N LYS A 25 -6.62 -6.70 -1.56
CA LYS A 25 -7.75 -7.60 -1.34
C LYS A 25 -8.28 -7.43 0.09
N ASP A 26 -9.56 -7.12 0.23
CA ASP A 26 -10.23 -6.89 1.52
C ASP A 26 -9.51 -5.84 2.39
N PRO A 27 -9.37 -4.59 1.90
CA PRO A 27 -8.52 -3.60 2.54
C PRO A 27 -9.11 -3.17 3.89
N THR A 28 -8.29 -3.25 4.94
CA THR A 28 -8.67 -2.84 6.31
C THR A 28 -8.02 -1.51 6.71
N PHE A 29 -7.09 -1.01 5.89
CA PHE A 29 -6.33 0.20 6.14
C PHE A 29 -6.29 1.11 4.91
N ILE A 30 -6.18 2.40 5.16
CA ILE A 30 -5.95 3.44 4.14
C ILE A 30 -4.80 4.35 4.58
N CYS A 31 -4.02 4.86 3.63
CA CYS A 31 -3.00 5.85 3.92
C CYS A 31 -3.65 7.22 4.05
N GLU A 32 -3.53 7.89 5.20
CA GLU A 32 -4.14 9.21 5.43
C GLU A 32 -3.55 10.33 4.53
N VAL A 33 -2.33 10.11 4.02
CA VAL A 33 -1.62 11.11 3.18
C VAL A 33 -1.89 10.87 1.70
N CYS A 34 -1.71 9.62 1.25
CA CYS A 34 -1.71 9.28 -0.16
C CYS A 34 -3.03 8.62 -0.60
N GLY A 35 -3.91 8.22 0.34
CA GLY A 35 -5.24 7.68 0.06
C GLY A 35 -5.28 6.25 -0.49
N ARG A 36 -4.11 5.58 -0.65
CA ARG A 36 -4.09 4.18 -1.11
C ARG A 36 -4.53 3.25 0.03
N ALA A 37 -5.28 2.21 -0.32
CA ALA A 37 -5.77 1.21 0.61
C ALA A 37 -4.92 -0.06 0.58
N ALA A 38 -4.86 -0.78 1.70
CA ALA A 38 -4.23 -2.08 1.80
C ALA A 38 -4.87 -2.94 2.90
N ASN A 39 -4.66 -4.25 2.81
CA ASN A 39 -5.08 -5.21 3.82
C ASN A 39 -4.16 -5.28 5.04
N LYS A 40 -2.93 -4.75 4.93
CA LYS A 40 -1.99 -4.63 6.05
C LYS A 40 -1.42 -3.23 6.15
N LYS A 41 -1.21 -2.79 7.39
CA LYS A 41 -0.61 -1.49 7.73
C LYS A 41 0.80 -1.32 7.17
N GLU A 42 1.58 -2.40 7.12
CA GLU A 42 2.98 -2.42 6.64
C GLU A 42 3.11 -2.09 5.14
N TYR A 43 2.02 -2.19 4.37
CA TYR A 43 2.02 -1.83 2.95
C TYR A 43 1.76 -0.33 2.74
N LEU A 44 1.55 0.46 3.79
CA LEU A 44 1.22 1.88 3.70
C LEU A 44 2.20 2.73 4.51
N CYS A 45 2.47 3.94 4.03
CA CYS A 45 3.38 4.87 4.70
C CYS A 45 2.82 5.40 6.03
N ARG A 46 1.52 5.76 6.03
CA ARG A 46 0.78 6.26 7.20
C ARG A 46 -0.59 5.60 7.29
N PRO A 47 -0.64 4.33 7.72
CA PRO A 47 -1.87 3.55 7.76
C PRO A 47 -2.81 4.05 8.87
N VAL A 48 -4.07 4.29 8.50
CA VAL A 48 -5.20 4.43 9.41
C VAL A 48 -6.21 3.32 9.11
N LYS A 49 -6.92 2.86 10.14
CA LYS A 49 -7.92 1.80 9.98
C LYS A 49 -9.18 2.37 9.31
N LEU A 50 -9.73 1.63 8.35
CA LEU A 50 -11.03 1.92 7.72
C LEU A 50 -12.20 1.61 8.66
#